data_AF-A0A5E5QIB0-F1
#
_entry.id   AF-A0A5E5QIB0-F1
#
_cell.length_a   1.000
_cell.length_b   1.000
_cell.length_c   1.000
_cell.angle_alpha   90.00
_cell.angle_beta   90.00
_cell.angle_gamma   90.00
#
_symmetry.space_group_name_H-M   'P 1'
#
loop_
_entity.id
_entity.type
_entity.pdbx_description
1 polymer ?
#
loop_
_entity_poly.entity_id
_entity_poly.type
_entity_poly.pdbx_seq_one_letter_code
_entity_poly.pdbx_strand_id
1 'polypeptide(L)' 'DKALNKNLPSGITLSGNFALTRLQWPDMNTTNIEIHNFKINWRVPSH' A
#
# COMPACT_ATOMS: atom_id res chain seq x y z
N ASP A 1 -7.64 -2.78 13.57
CA ASP A 1 -8.46 -3.49 12.58
C ASP A 1 -9.94 -3.14 12.45
N LYS A 2 -10.72 -2.85 13.51
CA LYS A 2 -12.15 -2.51 13.34
C LYS A 2 -12.45 -1.17 12.63
N ALA A 3 -11.45 -0.30 12.43
CA ALA A 3 -11.63 1.00 11.80
C ALA A 3 -11.68 0.97 10.26
N LEU A 4 -11.20 -0.10 9.62
CA LEU A 4 -11.08 -0.19 8.15
C LEU A 4 -12.26 -0.93 7.48
N ASN A 5 -13.07 -1.67 8.23
CA ASN A 5 -14.26 -2.37 7.73
C ASN A 5 -15.54 -1.56 7.98
N LYS A 6 -15.57 -0.31 7.56
CA LYS A 6 -16.86 0.40 7.39
C LYS A 6 -17.33 0.18 5.96
N ASN A 7 -18.64 -0.05 5.79
CA ASN A 7 -19.31 -0.24 4.50
C ASN A 7 -18.78 0.76 3.46
N LEU A 8 -17.86 0.29 2.61
CA LEU A 8 -17.32 1.11 1.53
C LEU A 8 -18.39 1.24 0.46
N PRO A 9 -18.64 2.46 -0.08
CA PRO A 9 -19.60 2.63 -1.16
C PRO A 9 -19.24 1.72 -2.34
N SER A 10 -20.20 0.96 -2.85
CA SER A 10 -19.96 0.08 -4.00
C SER A 10 -19.67 0.89 -5.27
N GLY A 11 -18.83 0.35 -6.16
CA GLY A 11 -18.58 0.94 -7.46
C GLY A 11 -17.64 2.15 -7.49
N ILE A 12 -17.18 2.66 -6.35
CA ILE A 12 -16.15 3.73 -6.31
C ILE A 12 -14.74 3.15 -6.48
N THR A 13 -13.81 3.99 -6.93
CA THR A 13 -12.38 3.65 -6.94
C THR A 13 -11.69 4.34 -5.78
N LEU A 14 -11.06 3.56 -4.92
CA LEU A 14 -10.16 4.05 -3.89
C LEU A 14 -8.74 4.08 -4.45
N SER A 15 -8.11 5.25 -4.40
CA SER A 15 -6.73 5.42 -4.86
C SER A 15 -5.82 5.84 -3.72
N GLY A 16 -4.63 5.25 -3.64
CA GLY A 16 -3.62 5.62 -2.68
C GLY A 16 -2.22 5.47 -3.26
N ASN A 17 -1.30 6.31 -2.79
CA ASN A 17 0.12 6.18 -3.08
C ASN A 17 0.77 5.46 -1.91
N PHE A 18 1.55 4.42 -2.22
CA PHE A 18 2.22 3.58 -1.24
C PHE A 18 3.71 3.53 -1.57
N ALA A 19 4.51 3.44 -0.51
CA ALA A 19 5.94 3.24 -0.62
C ALA A 19 6.30 1.92 0.08
N LEU A 20 6.96 1.01 -0.64
CA LEU A 20 7.58 -0.17 -0.05
C LEU A 20 9.07 0.10 0.08
N THR A 21 9.52 0.22 1.33
CA THR A 21 10.94 0.33 1.66
C THR A 21 11.48 -1.05 1.95
N ARG A 22 12.57 -1.43 1.29
CA ARG A 22 13.26 -2.67 1.64
C ARG A 22 13.89 -2.54 3.02
N LEU A 23 13.47 -3.39 3.95
CA LEU A 23 14.12 -3.51 5.27
C LEU A 23 15.54 -4.07 5.06
N GLN A 24 16.54 -3.33 5.51
CA GLN A 24 17.91 -3.83 5.61
C GLN A 24 18.12 -4.51 6.96
N TRP A 25 18.79 -5.64 6.92
CA TRP A 25 19.30 -6.29 8.12
C TRP A 25 20.49 -5.49 8.68
N PRO A 26 20.76 -5.55 10.00
CA PRO A 26 21.84 -4.79 10.63
C PRO A 26 23.21 -4.99 9.97
N ASP A 27 23.47 -6.17 9.41
CA ASP A 27 24.76 -6.54 8.82
C ASP A 27 24.79 -6.43 7.28
N MET A 28 23.76 -5.83 6.67
CA MET A 28 23.74 -5.61 5.23
C MET A 28 24.62 -4.40 4.87
N ASN A 29 25.80 -4.66 4.29
CA ASN A 29 26.74 -3.63 3.85
C ASN A 29 26.32 -3.02 2.49
N THR A 30 25.09 -2.53 2.39
CA THR A 30 24.57 -1.90 1.17
C THR A 30 24.19 -0.45 1.46
N THR A 31 24.64 0.48 0.63
CA THR A 31 24.33 1.91 0.73
C THR A 31 23.05 2.30 -0.01
N ASN A 32 22.43 1.36 -0.73
CA ASN A 32 21.24 1.60 -1.53
C ASN A 32 19.98 1.24 -0.74
N ILE A 33 19.30 2.26 -0.23
CA ILE A 33 17.93 2.14 0.27
C ILE A 33 17.02 2.08 -0.96
N GLU A 34 16.59 0.88 -1.33
CA GLU A 34 15.59 0.70 -2.39
C GLU A 34 14.19 1.02 -1.85
N ILE A 35 13.59 2.09 -2.39
CA ILE A 35 12.21 2.49 -2.14
C ILE A 35 11.43 2.35 -3.44
N HIS A 36 10.41 1.49 -3.43
CA HIS A 36 9.50 1.33 -4.55
C HIS A 36 8.20 2.07 -4.27
N ASN A 37 7.97 3.14 -5.00
CA ASN A 37 6.72 3.90 -4.94
C ASN A 37 5.74 3.33 -5.97
N PHE A 38 4.51 3.05 -5.55
CA PHE A 38 3.46 2.59 -6.44
C PHE A 38 2.11 3.17 -6.06
N LYS A 39 1.25 3.27 -7.07
CA LYS A 39 -0.13 3.74 -6.94
C LYS A 39 -1.05 2.54 -6.97
N ILE A 40 -1.86 2.39 -5.92
CA ILE A 40 -2.96 1.41 -5.92
C ILE A 40 -4.23 2.15 -6.33
N ASN A 41 -4.94 1.59 -7.31
CA ASN A 41 -6.32 1.93 -7.59
C ASN A 41 -7.14 0.65 -7.37
N TRP A 42 -8.00 0.64 -6.36
CA TRP A 42 -8.87 -0.49 -6.06
C TRP A 42 -10.32 -0.09 -6.29
N ARG A 43 -11.00 -0.82 -7.17
CA ARG A 43 -12.44 -0.65 -7.41
C ARG A 43 -13.21 -1.49 -6.41
N VAL A 44 -14.04 -0.85 -5.59
CA VAL A 44 -14.90 -1.55 -4.62
C VAL A 44 -15.89 -2.40 -5.42
N PRO A 45 -15.91 -3.74 -5.23
CA PRO A 45 -16.84 -4.61 -5.92
C PRO A 45 -18.29 -4.17 -5.69
N SER A 46 -19.11 -4.24 -6.73
CA SER A 46 -20.56 -4.12 -6.58
C SER A 46 -21.12 -5.46 -6.12
N HIS A 47 -21.89 -5.44 -5.05
CA HIS A 47 -22.76 -6.56 -4.67
C HIS A 47 -23.91 -6.72 -5.67
#